data_AF-A0A965V2F8-F1
#
_entry.id   AF-A0A965V2F8-F1
#
_cell.length_a   1.000
_cell.length_b   1.000
_cell.length_c   1.000
_cell.angle_alpha   90.00
_cell.angle_beta   90.00
_cell.angle_gamma   90.00
#
_symmetry.space_group_name_H-M   'P 1'
#
loop_
_entity.id
_entity.type
_entity.pdbx_description
1 polymer ?
#
loop_
_entity_poly.entity_id
_entity_poly.type
_entity_poly.pdbx_seq_one_letter_code
_entity_poly.pdbx_strand_id
1 'polypeptide(L)'
;MISAAAMYWFSTSSSKKLNTHNASSLLSVAHAEGQESNMPAPAGKGGEGYPEQGIHSGVWNDGQAIFWDLHLIDHFRYFGAPERARGYKPEQPIPFSHVTHVQQNQMECQYCHWTVSKSPYAAIPEVETCMGCHRYVLGRTEEQKEAIQTLHSYWDNSGEAYGNEAGAAKTGEGAPIPWEKVHVMPNYIKFDHKRHVAAGVGCQSCHGQIAEMEVVERVSSMKMGWCIDCHRQQGTSIDCATCHY
;
A
#
# COMPACT_ATOMS: atom_id res chain seq x y z
N MET A 1 42.58 32.13 -32.38
CA MET A 1 43.94 31.68 -32.78
C MET A 1 44.50 30.92 -31.57
N ILE A 2 44.13 29.63 -31.45
CA ILE A 2 44.94 28.43 -31.73
C ILE A 2 46.24 28.40 -30.91
N SER A 3 46.28 27.54 -29.89
CA SER A 3 47.25 26.44 -29.85
C SER A 3 46.88 25.39 -28.80
N ALA A 4 47.07 24.13 -29.20
CA ALA A 4 46.72 22.91 -28.50
C ALA A 4 47.97 22.04 -28.25
N ALA A 5 47.76 20.96 -27.48
CA ALA A 5 48.63 19.79 -27.25
C ALA A 5 49.68 19.94 -26.12
N ALA A 6 50.03 18.95 -25.30
CA ALA A 6 49.81 17.50 -25.37
C ALA A 6 49.85 16.83 -23.97
N MET A 7 49.36 15.59 -23.94
CA MET A 7 49.28 14.60 -22.84
C MET A 7 50.65 13.99 -22.45
N TYR A 8 50.77 13.42 -21.23
CA TYR A 8 51.40 12.13 -20.81
C TYR A 8 51.31 12.06 -19.25
N TRP A 9 50.51 11.20 -18.57
CA TRP A 9 50.55 9.74 -18.32
C TRP A 9 51.76 9.18 -17.54
N PHE A 10 51.57 8.94 -16.23
CA PHE A 10 52.17 7.91 -15.34
C PHE A 10 51.20 7.80 -14.13
N SER A 11 50.35 6.78 -13.97
CA SER A 11 50.56 5.37 -13.59
C SER A 11 51.36 5.17 -12.29
N THR A 12 50.64 5.01 -11.17
CA THR A 12 51.01 4.02 -10.13
C THR A 12 49.76 3.38 -9.53
N SER A 13 49.68 2.07 -9.74
CA SER A 13 48.74 1.12 -9.15
C SER A 13 49.07 0.88 -7.68
N SER A 14 48.05 0.76 -6.82
CA SER A 14 48.18 0.02 -5.57
C SER A 14 46.95 -0.84 -5.32
N SER A 15 46.97 -2.03 -5.91
CA SER A 15 46.14 -3.17 -5.53
C SER A 15 46.48 -3.61 -4.11
N LYS A 16 45.55 -3.51 -3.17
CA LYS A 16 45.62 -4.30 -1.94
C LYS A 16 44.91 -5.63 -2.17
N LYS A 17 45.69 -6.68 -1.92
CA LYS A 17 45.48 -8.09 -2.20
C LYS A 17 44.25 -8.64 -1.48
N LEU A 18 43.45 -9.42 -2.22
CA LEU A 18 42.58 -10.46 -1.67
C LEU A 18 43.45 -11.48 -0.94
N ASN A 19 43.04 -11.87 0.26
CA ASN A 19 43.56 -13.05 0.94
C ASN A 19 42.46 -14.12 0.93
N THR A 20 42.71 -15.18 0.16
CA THR A 20 41.90 -16.38 0.06
C THR A 20 42.37 -17.39 1.10
N HIS A 21 41.53 -17.72 2.08
CA HIS A 21 41.59 -19.01 2.77
C HIS A 21 40.17 -19.55 2.98
N ASN A 22 39.85 -20.50 2.10
CA ASN A 22 39.02 -21.69 2.25
C ASN A 22 38.41 -21.96 3.65
N ALA A 23 37.09 -22.16 3.72
CA ALA A 23 36.49 -23.47 4.02
C ALA A 23 35.03 -23.34 4.52
N SER A 24 34.18 -24.16 3.91
CA SER A 24 32.83 -24.58 4.28
C SER A 24 32.44 -24.49 5.76
N SER A 25 31.30 -23.85 6.03
CA SER A 25 30.35 -24.32 7.04
C SER A 25 28.93 -23.85 6.72
N LEU A 26 28.08 -24.80 6.38
CA LEU A 26 26.63 -24.73 6.52
C LEU A 26 26.28 -24.30 7.95
N LEU A 27 25.34 -23.36 8.14
CA LEU A 27 24.38 -23.34 9.26
C LEU A 27 23.44 -22.14 9.19
N SER A 28 22.16 -22.46 9.02
CA SER A 28 21.01 -21.93 9.78
C SER A 28 20.78 -20.41 9.86
N VAL A 29 19.71 -19.97 9.19
CA VAL A 29 19.00 -18.72 9.50
C VAL A 29 18.38 -18.84 10.90
N ALA A 30 18.90 -18.07 11.85
CA ALA A 30 18.38 -17.95 13.19
C ALA A 30 16.95 -17.38 13.17
N HIS A 31 16.00 -18.15 13.71
CA HIS A 31 14.71 -17.64 14.14
C HIS A 31 14.92 -16.81 15.40
N ALA A 32 14.49 -15.55 15.37
CA ALA A 32 14.38 -14.73 16.57
C ALA A 32 13.14 -15.20 17.35
N GLU A 33 13.36 -16.03 18.37
CA GLU A 33 12.36 -16.36 19.39
C GLU A 33 12.20 -15.14 20.30
N GLY A 34 11.03 -14.51 20.27
CA GLY A 34 10.63 -13.53 21.28
C GLY A 34 10.39 -14.25 22.61
N GLN A 35 11.22 -13.96 23.61
CA GLN A 35 11.00 -14.41 24.98
C GLN A 35 9.82 -13.65 25.59
N GLU A 36 8.70 -14.34 25.83
CA GLU A 36 7.62 -13.84 26.68
C GLU A 36 8.10 -13.82 28.13
N SER A 37 8.17 -12.63 28.71
CA SER A 37 8.48 -12.43 30.12
C SER A 37 7.33 -12.91 31.00
N ASN A 38 7.60 -13.93 31.81
CA ASN A 38 6.76 -14.44 32.89
C ASN A 38 6.31 -13.31 33.84
N MET A 39 5.00 -13.03 33.89
CA MET A 39 4.37 -12.29 35.00
C MET A 39 3.49 -13.25 35.82
N PRO A 40 3.65 -13.35 37.15
CA PRO A 40 2.79 -14.18 37.97
C PRO A 40 1.39 -13.56 38.12
N ALA A 41 0.36 -14.38 37.95
CA ALA A 41 -1.04 -14.01 38.18
C ALA A 41 -1.32 -13.70 39.68
N PRO A 42 -2.19 -12.73 40.00
CA PRO A 42 -2.51 -12.40 41.38
C PRO A 42 -3.42 -13.46 42.02
N ALA A 43 -3.12 -13.81 43.28
CA ALA A 43 -3.91 -14.72 44.10
C ALA A 43 -5.21 -14.05 44.57
N GLY A 44 -6.35 -14.54 44.09
CA GLY A 44 -7.69 -14.18 44.57
C GLY A 44 -8.26 -15.25 45.50
N LYS A 45 -8.65 -14.85 46.72
CA LYS A 45 -9.26 -15.72 47.75
C LYS A 45 -10.71 -16.06 47.40
N GLY A 46 -11.15 -17.23 47.86
CA GLY A 46 -12.40 -17.89 47.49
C GLY A 46 -13.71 -17.20 47.86
N GLY A 47 -14.76 -17.66 47.19
CA GLY A 47 -16.16 -17.37 47.43
C GLY A 47 -17.02 -18.50 46.84
N GLU A 48 -17.80 -19.08 47.74
CA GLU A 48 -18.85 -20.12 47.67
C GLU A 48 -19.57 -20.38 46.32
N GLY A 49 -19.70 -21.67 45.98
CA GLY A 49 -20.96 -22.27 45.53
C GLY A 49 -21.33 -22.21 44.04
N TYR A 50 -20.73 -23.07 43.21
CA TYR A 50 -21.37 -23.59 41.99
C TYR A 50 -21.18 -25.11 41.92
N PRO A 51 -22.20 -25.89 41.54
CA PRO A 51 -22.07 -27.34 41.46
C PRO A 51 -21.06 -27.70 40.37
N GLU A 52 -20.22 -28.68 40.68
CA GLU A 52 -19.19 -29.25 39.81
C GLU A 52 -19.86 -29.87 38.57
N GLN A 53 -20.12 -29.05 37.56
CA GLN A 53 -20.55 -29.51 36.25
C GLN A 53 -19.32 -30.12 35.59
N GLY A 54 -19.38 -31.44 35.39
CA GLY A 54 -18.36 -32.21 34.72
C GLY A 54 -17.86 -31.49 33.48
N ILE A 55 -16.54 -31.36 33.41
CA ILE A 55 -15.83 -30.87 32.25
C ILE A 55 -16.34 -31.69 31.05
N HIS A 56 -16.58 -31.01 29.93
CA HIS A 56 -17.00 -31.52 28.61
C HIS A 56 -18.51 -31.44 28.28
N SER A 57 -18.94 -30.27 27.78
CA SER A 57 -19.78 -30.18 26.56
C SER A 57 -19.85 -28.75 25.98
N GLY A 58 -18.70 -28.08 25.88
CA GLY A 58 -18.50 -27.00 24.91
C GLY A 58 -17.69 -27.53 23.74
N VAL A 59 -17.68 -26.83 22.60
CA VAL A 59 -16.97 -27.16 21.34
C VAL A 59 -15.44 -27.38 21.52
N TRP A 60 -14.92 -27.20 22.72
CA TRP A 60 -13.51 -27.33 23.08
C TRP A 60 -13.34 -28.52 24.02
N ASN A 61 -12.90 -29.66 23.48
CA ASN A 61 -12.48 -30.83 24.24
C ASN A 61 -10.95 -30.87 24.36
N ASP A 62 -10.46 -31.04 25.58
CA ASP A 62 -9.18 -31.66 25.96
C ASP A 62 -7.94 -31.33 25.14
N GLY A 63 -7.64 -30.04 24.96
CA GLY A 63 -6.27 -29.60 24.59
C GLY A 63 -5.74 -30.14 23.25
N GLN A 64 -6.61 -30.68 22.40
CA GLN A 64 -6.28 -31.03 21.03
C GLN A 64 -7.08 -30.10 20.13
N ALA A 65 -6.41 -29.07 19.59
CA ALA A 65 -6.92 -28.41 18.39
C ALA A 65 -6.99 -29.47 17.29
N ILE A 66 -8.19 -29.99 17.06
CA ILE A 66 -8.42 -31.03 16.06
C ILE A 66 -8.08 -30.40 14.71
N PHE A 67 -7.17 -31.03 13.97
CA PHE A 67 -6.66 -30.59 12.66
C PHE A 67 -7.72 -30.23 11.60
N TRP A 68 -9.01 -30.51 11.84
CA TRP A 68 -10.14 -30.05 11.03
C TRP A 68 -10.46 -28.56 11.20
N ASP A 69 -10.00 -27.92 12.28
CA ASP A 69 -10.22 -26.50 12.58
C ASP A 69 -9.22 -25.57 11.86
N LEU A 70 -8.15 -26.13 11.30
CA LEU A 70 -7.24 -25.41 10.41
C LEU A 70 -7.93 -25.00 9.10
N HIS A 71 -8.98 -25.72 8.66
CA HIS A 71 -9.76 -25.32 7.50
C HIS A 71 -10.63 -24.08 7.74
N LEU A 72 -11.00 -23.76 8.99
CA LEU A 72 -11.73 -22.53 9.31
C LEU A 72 -10.80 -21.31 9.37
N ILE A 73 -9.59 -21.48 9.92
CA ILE A 73 -8.56 -20.44 9.92
C ILE A 73 -8.01 -20.22 8.50
N ASP A 74 -7.80 -21.30 7.74
CA ASP A 74 -7.53 -21.22 6.30
C ASP A 74 -8.72 -20.65 5.55
N HIS A 75 -9.97 -20.84 6.00
CA HIS A 75 -11.12 -20.23 5.36
C HIS A 75 -11.00 -18.69 5.38
N PHE A 76 -10.59 -18.08 6.48
CA PHE A 76 -10.41 -16.62 6.50
C PHE A 76 -9.17 -16.14 5.77
N ARG A 77 -8.15 -17.00 5.60
CA ARG A 77 -6.92 -16.71 4.87
C ARG A 77 -7.07 -16.90 3.34
N TYR A 78 -7.89 -17.85 2.90
CA TYR A 78 -8.19 -18.17 1.50
C TYR A 78 -9.50 -17.55 0.98
N PHE A 79 -10.49 -17.29 1.85
CA PHE A 79 -11.82 -16.77 1.49
C PHE A 79 -12.05 -15.33 1.97
N GLY A 80 -11.04 -14.69 2.57
CA GLY A 80 -11.04 -13.23 2.67
C GLY A 80 -10.94 -12.62 1.27
N ALA A 81 -11.79 -11.64 0.98
CA ALA A 81 -11.77 -10.95 -0.32
C ALA A 81 -10.33 -10.49 -0.66
N PRO A 82 -9.75 -10.94 -1.79
CA PRO A 82 -8.32 -10.77 -2.09
C PRO A 82 -7.89 -9.29 -2.10
N GLU A 83 -8.81 -8.38 -2.36
CA GLU A 83 -8.63 -6.92 -2.35
C GLU A 83 -8.24 -6.36 -0.98
N ARG A 84 -8.45 -7.13 0.09
CA ARG A 84 -8.10 -6.76 1.48
C ARG A 84 -6.83 -7.46 1.98
N ALA A 85 -6.19 -8.28 1.16
CA ALA A 85 -4.94 -8.95 1.50
C ALA A 85 -3.75 -7.99 1.36
N ARG A 86 -2.74 -8.14 2.23
CA ARG A 86 -1.44 -7.48 2.00
C ARG A 86 -0.81 -8.04 0.73
N GLY A 87 -0.17 -7.18 -0.05
CA GLY A 87 0.38 -7.52 -1.36
C GLY A 87 -0.67 -7.56 -2.49
N TYR A 88 -1.92 -7.19 -2.22
CA TYR A 88 -2.92 -7.03 -3.28
C TYR A 88 -2.45 -5.96 -4.28
N LYS A 89 -2.37 -6.36 -5.55
CA LYS A 89 -1.83 -5.60 -6.66
C LYS A 89 -2.60 -5.97 -7.93
N PRO A 90 -3.75 -5.33 -8.19
CA PRO A 90 -4.54 -5.60 -9.38
C PRO A 90 -3.86 -5.05 -10.63
N GLU A 91 -4.14 -5.68 -11.76
CA GLU A 91 -3.82 -5.11 -13.07
C GLU A 91 -4.63 -3.83 -13.28
N GLN A 92 -3.98 -2.80 -13.82
CA GLN A 92 -4.59 -1.49 -14.05
C GLN A 92 -4.84 -1.28 -15.54
N PRO A 93 -5.86 -0.49 -15.94
CA PRO A 93 -6.12 -0.20 -17.35
C PRO A 93 -4.95 0.49 -18.06
N ILE A 94 -4.18 1.30 -17.32
CA ILE A 94 -2.97 1.96 -17.77
C ILE A 94 -1.87 1.65 -16.76
N PRO A 95 -0.66 1.23 -17.19
CA PRO A 95 0.46 0.95 -16.30
C PRO A 95 1.07 2.25 -15.76
N PHE A 96 0.39 2.90 -14.81
CA PHE A 96 0.84 4.15 -14.20
C PHE A 96 1.95 3.91 -13.17
N SER A 97 3.09 4.56 -13.38
CA SER A 97 4.29 4.46 -12.53
C SER A 97 4.42 5.64 -11.57
N HIS A 98 4.34 5.39 -10.26
CA HIS A 98 4.64 6.44 -9.27
C HIS A 98 6.14 6.75 -9.21
N VAL A 99 7.01 5.79 -9.54
CA VAL A 99 8.47 5.99 -9.64
C VAL A 99 8.79 7.09 -10.65
N THR A 100 8.20 7.00 -11.83
CA THR A 100 8.45 8.00 -12.88
C THR A 100 7.93 9.39 -12.46
N HIS A 101 6.73 9.48 -11.92
CA HIS A 101 6.12 10.77 -11.60
C HIS A 101 6.71 11.41 -10.32
N VAL A 102 6.82 10.64 -9.24
CA VAL A 102 7.25 11.14 -7.93
C VAL A 102 8.77 11.10 -7.79
N GLN A 103 9.40 9.95 -7.98
CA GLN A 103 10.84 9.82 -7.72
C GLN A 103 11.72 10.44 -8.82
N GLN A 104 11.39 10.24 -10.10
CA GLN A 104 12.23 10.76 -11.18
C GLN A 104 11.92 12.22 -11.52
N ASN A 105 10.63 12.61 -11.50
CA ASN A 105 10.20 13.95 -11.88
C ASN A 105 9.84 14.85 -10.69
N GLN A 106 10.00 14.37 -9.45
CA GLN A 106 9.85 15.16 -8.21
C GLN A 106 8.45 15.80 -8.09
N MET A 107 7.41 15.12 -8.56
CA MET A 107 6.04 15.59 -8.41
C MET A 107 5.53 15.36 -6.99
N GLU A 108 4.90 16.38 -6.42
CA GLU A 108 4.28 16.32 -5.10
C GLU A 108 3.00 15.46 -5.12
N CYS A 109 2.78 14.68 -4.06
CA CYS A 109 1.64 13.76 -3.95
C CYS A 109 0.28 14.46 -4.14
N GLN A 110 0.16 15.68 -3.61
CA GLN A 110 -1.07 16.47 -3.64
C GLN A 110 -1.34 17.13 -4.99
N TYR A 111 -0.39 17.09 -5.93
CA TYR A 111 -0.64 17.58 -7.29
C TYR A 111 -1.75 16.76 -7.95
N CYS A 112 -1.64 15.43 -7.88
CA CYS A 112 -2.67 14.54 -8.42
C CYS A 112 -3.77 14.26 -7.38
N HIS A 113 -3.41 14.01 -6.12
CA HIS A 113 -4.36 13.66 -5.06
C HIS A 113 -4.80 14.88 -4.26
N TRP A 114 -5.23 15.93 -4.95
CA TRP A 114 -5.48 17.26 -4.37
C TRP A 114 -6.58 17.30 -3.30
N THR A 115 -7.54 16.37 -3.32
CA THR A 115 -8.65 16.33 -2.36
C THR A 115 -8.25 15.79 -0.99
N VAL A 116 -7.07 15.15 -0.87
CA VAL A 116 -6.64 14.42 0.32
C VAL A 116 -6.63 15.29 1.59
N SER A 117 -6.35 16.58 1.45
CA SER A 117 -6.32 17.56 2.55
C SER A 117 -7.66 18.27 2.78
N LYS A 118 -8.64 18.08 1.89
CA LYS A 118 -9.89 18.86 1.86
C LYS A 118 -11.14 18.01 2.10
N SER A 119 -11.07 16.72 1.81
CA SER A 119 -12.20 15.79 1.84
C SER A 119 -11.86 14.53 2.64
N PRO A 120 -12.86 13.83 3.20
CA PRO A 120 -12.67 12.48 3.73
C PRO A 120 -12.13 11.49 2.69
N TYR A 121 -12.36 11.77 1.41
CA TYR A 121 -11.96 10.92 0.29
C TYR A 121 -10.75 11.51 -0.45
N ALA A 122 -9.69 10.72 -0.60
CA ALA A 122 -8.61 10.99 -1.54
C ALA A 122 -9.05 10.54 -2.94
N ALA A 123 -9.40 11.50 -3.80
CA ALA A 123 -9.81 11.24 -5.16
C ALA A 123 -8.61 10.80 -5.99
N ILE A 124 -8.88 9.89 -6.93
CA ILE A 124 -7.96 9.59 -8.03
C ILE A 124 -8.12 10.74 -9.04
N PRO A 125 -7.02 11.27 -9.61
CA PRO A 125 -7.09 12.38 -10.55
C PRO A 125 -7.98 12.07 -11.76
N GLU A 126 -8.63 13.13 -12.25
CA GLU A 126 -9.37 13.11 -13.51
C GLU A 126 -8.40 13.03 -14.71
N VAL A 127 -8.91 12.59 -15.87
CA VAL A 127 -8.11 12.43 -17.09
C VAL A 127 -7.43 13.74 -17.50
N GLU A 128 -8.06 14.88 -17.21
CA GLU A 128 -7.53 16.21 -17.47
C GLU A 128 -6.22 16.50 -16.75
N THR A 129 -6.08 16.01 -15.51
CA THR A 129 -4.85 16.18 -14.74
C THR A 129 -3.69 15.51 -15.46
N CYS A 130 -3.92 14.32 -16.04
CA CYS A 130 -2.94 13.60 -16.84
C CYS A 130 -2.64 14.37 -18.15
N MET A 131 -3.69 14.84 -18.83
CA MET A 131 -3.58 15.51 -20.12
C MET A 131 -3.00 16.92 -20.06
N GLY A 132 -2.96 17.55 -18.88
CA GLY A 132 -2.25 18.82 -18.67
C GLY A 132 -0.79 18.76 -19.12
N CYS A 133 -0.13 17.61 -18.96
CA CYS A 133 1.25 17.39 -19.43
C CYS A 133 1.31 16.43 -20.62
N HIS A 134 0.53 15.34 -20.62
CA HIS A 134 0.64 14.29 -21.64
C HIS A 134 0.14 14.67 -23.04
N ARG A 135 -0.42 15.88 -23.19
CA ARG A 135 -0.57 16.54 -24.50
C ARG A 135 0.75 16.81 -25.21
N TYR A 136 1.82 17.04 -24.44
CA TYR A 136 3.14 17.38 -24.97
C TYR A 136 4.22 16.36 -24.57
N VAL A 137 4.03 15.66 -23.45
CA VAL A 137 4.96 14.66 -22.93
C VAL A 137 4.45 13.25 -23.23
N LEU A 138 5.09 12.57 -24.19
CA LEU A 138 4.64 11.25 -24.66
C LEU A 138 5.43 10.07 -24.05
N GLY A 139 6.25 10.30 -23.03
CA GLY A 139 7.11 9.27 -22.44
C GLY A 139 8.47 9.14 -23.13
N ARG A 140 9.34 8.32 -22.53
CA ARG A 140 10.74 8.12 -22.96
C ARG A 140 10.96 6.77 -23.66
N THR A 141 10.22 5.74 -23.27
CA THR A 141 10.28 4.39 -23.85
C THR A 141 9.09 4.14 -24.78
N GLU A 142 9.17 3.14 -25.66
CA GLU A 142 8.04 2.77 -26.52
C GLU A 142 6.83 2.27 -25.69
N GLU A 143 7.06 1.48 -24.64
CA GLU A 143 6.00 1.05 -23.71
C GLU A 143 5.27 2.24 -23.06
N GLN A 144 6.00 3.30 -22.68
CA GLN A 144 5.38 4.50 -22.13
C GLN A 144 4.56 5.26 -23.18
N LYS A 145 5.02 5.31 -24.44
CA LYS A 145 4.28 5.93 -25.53
C LYS A 145 2.97 5.19 -25.80
N GLU A 146 2.99 3.86 -25.81
CA GLU A 146 1.79 3.03 -25.95
C GLU A 146 0.81 3.25 -24.79
N ALA A 147 1.29 3.27 -23.55
CA ALA A 147 0.47 3.56 -22.38
C ALA A 147 -0.16 4.96 -22.43
N ILE A 148 0.59 5.96 -22.90
CA ILE A 148 0.08 7.32 -23.07
C ILE A 148 -0.89 7.41 -24.25
N GLN A 149 -0.72 6.63 -25.31
CA GLN A 149 -1.70 6.55 -26.39
C GLN A 149 -3.04 6.00 -25.89
N THR A 150 -3.02 5.00 -25.00
CA THR A 150 -4.21 4.54 -24.30
C THR A 150 -4.85 5.65 -23.47
N LEU A 151 -4.07 6.47 -22.74
CA LEU A 151 -4.58 7.66 -22.06
C LEU A 151 -5.26 8.64 -23.02
N HIS A 152 -4.66 8.92 -24.18
CA HIS A 152 -5.25 9.80 -25.20
C HIS A 152 -6.58 9.24 -25.70
N SER A 153 -6.72 7.93 -25.86
CA SER A 153 -8.02 7.33 -26.21
C SER A 153 -9.11 7.61 -25.17
N TYR A 154 -8.79 7.58 -23.87
CA TYR A 154 -9.75 7.94 -22.81
C TYR A 154 -10.08 9.43 -22.84
N TRP A 155 -9.10 10.28 -23.18
CA TRP A 155 -9.29 11.71 -23.35
C TRP A 155 -10.21 12.05 -24.54
N ASP A 156 -9.91 11.49 -25.72
CA ASP A 156 -10.64 11.78 -26.96
C ASP A 156 -12.09 11.30 -26.91
N ASN A 157 -12.32 10.14 -26.27
CA ASN A 157 -13.67 9.61 -26.08
C ASN A 157 -14.49 10.39 -25.04
N SER A 158 -13.89 11.27 -24.23
CA SER A 158 -14.58 12.02 -23.18
C SER A 158 -15.38 13.26 -23.64
N GLY A 159 -15.53 13.46 -24.96
CA GLY A 159 -15.83 14.72 -25.66
C GLY A 159 -17.18 15.43 -25.43
N GLU A 160 -17.85 15.21 -24.29
CA GLU A 160 -18.87 16.15 -23.77
C GLU A 160 -18.59 16.57 -22.32
N ALA A 161 -17.89 15.74 -21.53
CA ALA A 161 -17.64 16.02 -20.10
C ALA A 161 -16.57 17.11 -19.87
N TYR A 162 -15.65 17.30 -20.81
CA TYR A 162 -14.42 18.08 -20.59
C TYR A 162 -14.06 19.10 -21.69
N GLY A 163 -15.03 19.52 -22.52
CA GLY A 163 -14.88 20.69 -23.41
C GLY A 163 -13.85 20.54 -24.54
N ASN A 164 -13.45 19.32 -24.91
CA ASN A 164 -12.72 19.10 -26.14
C ASN A 164 -13.69 19.17 -27.35
N GLU A 165 -13.23 19.72 -28.46
CA GLU A 165 -14.03 20.00 -29.67
C GLU A 165 -14.50 18.74 -30.43
N ALA A 166 -14.14 17.55 -29.94
CA ALA A 166 -14.58 16.27 -30.46
C ALA A 166 -15.96 15.91 -29.91
N GLY A 167 -17.00 16.54 -30.45
CA GLY A 167 -18.37 16.34 -29.99
C GLY A 167 -18.79 14.88 -29.96
N ALA A 168 -19.07 14.36 -28.75
CA ALA A 168 -19.81 13.13 -28.57
C ALA A 168 -20.66 13.18 -27.29
N ALA A 169 -21.80 13.86 -27.41
CA ALA A 169 -22.97 13.59 -26.59
C ALA A 169 -23.57 12.25 -26.99
N LYS A 170 -23.08 11.15 -26.39
CA LYS A 170 -23.76 9.85 -26.45
C LYS A 170 -23.65 9.16 -25.09
N THR A 171 -24.81 9.03 -24.47
CA THR A 171 -25.12 8.06 -23.41
C THR A 171 -24.27 6.79 -23.54
N GLY A 172 -23.22 6.64 -22.72
CA GLY A 172 -22.51 5.37 -22.56
C GLY A 172 -20.98 5.40 -22.44
N GLU A 173 -20.23 6.23 -23.18
CA GLU A 173 -18.81 5.89 -23.45
C GLU A 173 -17.87 7.11 -23.54
N GLY A 174 -18.04 8.11 -22.65
CA GLY A 174 -17.04 9.13 -22.31
C GLY A 174 -16.49 8.95 -20.90
N ALA A 175 -16.26 7.68 -20.53
CA ALA A 175 -16.14 7.23 -19.15
C ALA A 175 -14.79 7.61 -18.49
N PRO A 176 -14.78 7.91 -17.18
CA PRO A 176 -13.54 8.00 -16.41
C PRO A 176 -12.74 6.69 -16.53
N ILE A 177 -11.42 6.79 -16.46
CA ILE A 177 -10.54 5.60 -16.48
C ILE A 177 -11.01 4.65 -15.36
N PRO A 178 -11.34 3.38 -15.68
CA PRO A 178 -11.90 2.43 -14.72
C PRO A 178 -10.79 1.87 -13.82
N TRP A 179 -10.21 2.71 -12.97
CA TRP A 179 -9.14 2.34 -12.05
C TRP A 179 -9.58 1.27 -11.05
N GLU A 180 -8.74 0.25 -10.89
CA GLU A 180 -8.95 -0.78 -9.87
C GLU A 180 -8.36 -0.32 -8.54
N LYS A 181 -9.21 -0.24 -7.51
CA LYS A 181 -8.81 0.31 -6.21
C LYS A 181 -7.99 -0.69 -5.40
N VAL A 182 -6.76 -0.34 -5.09
CA VAL A 182 -5.88 -1.14 -4.22
C VAL A 182 -6.30 -1.07 -2.75
N HIS A 183 -6.76 0.10 -2.30
CA HIS A 183 -7.13 0.35 -0.92
C HIS A 183 -8.64 0.51 -0.81
N VAL A 184 -9.32 -0.59 -0.48
CA VAL A 184 -10.76 -0.60 -0.21
C VAL A 184 -10.99 -0.83 1.29
N MET A 185 -11.84 0.00 1.88
CA MET A 185 -12.38 -0.21 3.23
C MET A 185 -13.87 -0.54 3.14
N PRO A 186 -14.40 -1.33 4.08
CA PRO A 186 -15.83 -1.60 4.15
C PRO A 186 -16.66 -0.32 4.34
N ASN A 187 -17.87 -0.28 3.74
CA ASN A 187 -18.75 0.90 3.74
C ASN A 187 -19.25 1.35 5.12
N TYR A 188 -19.20 0.46 6.11
CA TYR A 188 -19.54 0.74 7.50
C TYR A 188 -18.40 1.43 8.28
N ILE A 189 -17.27 1.73 7.63
CA ILE A 189 -16.17 2.51 8.19
C ILE A 189 -16.14 3.87 7.49
N LYS A 190 -16.16 4.95 8.28
CA LYS A 190 -16.08 6.34 7.81
C LYS A 190 -14.67 6.88 8.03
N PHE A 191 -13.76 6.52 7.13
CA PHE A 191 -12.41 7.06 7.15
C PHE A 191 -12.36 8.46 6.54
N ASP A 192 -11.58 9.37 7.15
CA ASP A 192 -11.47 10.77 6.75
C ASP A 192 -10.01 11.16 6.51
N HIS A 193 -9.58 11.22 5.26
CA HIS A 193 -8.20 11.60 4.89
C HIS A 193 -7.82 12.99 5.41
N LYS A 194 -8.71 13.99 5.26
CA LYS A 194 -8.46 15.36 5.71
C LYS A 194 -8.07 15.41 7.18
N ARG A 195 -8.75 14.66 8.05
CA ARG A 195 -8.41 14.63 9.49
C ARG A 195 -7.02 14.08 9.75
N HIS A 196 -6.65 12.99 9.08
CA HIS A 196 -5.34 12.35 9.28
C HIS A 196 -4.20 13.22 8.72
N VAL A 197 -4.38 13.80 7.54
CA VAL A 197 -3.39 14.72 6.95
C VAL A 197 -3.26 15.99 7.80
N ALA A 198 -4.36 16.54 8.31
CA ALA A 198 -4.33 17.71 9.20
C ALA A 198 -3.61 17.42 10.53
N ALA A 199 -3.64 16.17 11.00
CA ALA A 199 -2.89 15.71 12.17
C ALA A 199 -1.40 15.45 11.88
N GLY A 200 -0.92 15.68 10.65
CA GLY A 200 0.48 15.49 10.26
C GLY A 200 0.85 14.04 9.97
N VAL A 201 -0.13 13.14 9.79
CA VAL A 201 0.15 11.75 9.41
C VAL A 201 0.61 11.70 7.96
N GLY A 202 1.84 11.23 7.74
CA GLY A 202 2.44 11.11 6.40
C GLY A 202 1.76 10.04 5.54
N CYS A 203 1.76 10.21 4.22
CA CYS A 203 1.14 9.27 3.29
C CYS A 203 1.75 7.85 3.41
N GLN A 204 3.07 7.81 3.62
CA GLN A 204 3.88 6.60 3.62
C GLN A 204 3.65 5.73 4.86
N SER A 205 3.21 6.31 5.98
CA SER A 205 2.91 5.51 7.18
C SER A 205 1.74 4.55 6.96
N CYS A 206 0.84 4.88 6.03
CA CYS A 206 -0.32 4.06 5.68
C CYS A 206 -0.07 3.28 4.38
N HIS A 207 0.34 3.97 3.32
CA HIS A 207 0.43 3.43 1.96
C HIS A 207 1.81 2.85 1.60
N GLY A 208 2.79 2.94 2.50
CA GLY A 208 4.16 2.53 2.23
C GLY A 208 4.89 3.51 1.33
N GLN A 209 6.02 3.05 0.79
CA GLN A 209 6.90 3.87 -0.01
C GLN A 209 6.40 3.96 -1.46
N ILE A 210 5.24 4.61 -1.67
CA ILE A 210 4.57 4.76 -2.97
C ILE A 210 5.49 5.35 -4.04
N ALA A 211 6.39 6.26 -3.66
CA ALA A 211 7.36 6.86 -4.59
C ALA A 211 8.29 5.84 -5.25
N GLU A 212 8.45 4.66 -4.66
CA GLU A 212 9.30 3.56 -5.17
C GLU A 212 8.47 2.44 -5.81
N MET A 213 7.15 2.62 -5.96
CA MET A 213 6.24 1.62 -6.51
C MET A 213 5.96 1.87 -7.99
N GLU A 214 6.42 0.97 -8.85
CA GLU A 214 6.07 0.98 -10.28
C GLU A 214 4.57 0.68 -10.48
N VAL A 215 4.02 -0.19 -9.63
CA VAL A 215 2.59 -0.46 -9.54
C VAL A 215 2.23 -0.52 -8.07
N VAL A 216 1.19 0.20 -7.68
CA VAL A 216 0.76 0.31 -6.28
C VAL A 216 0.32 -1.05 -5.75
N GLU A 217 0.79 -1.39 -4.56
CA GLU A 217 0.37 -2.56 -3.81
C GLU A 217 -0.11 -2.20 -2.41
N ARG A 218 -0.91 -3.08 -1.81
CA ARG A 218 -1.38 -2.90 -0.44
C ARG A 218 -0.33 -3.37 0.56
N VAL A 219 0.47 -2.46 1.11
CA VAL A 219 1.48 -2.82 2.12
C VAL A 219 0.90 -3.04 3.53
N SER A 220 -0.03 -2.18 3.93
CA SER A 220 -0.60 -2.18 5.28
C SER A 220 -1.91 -2.96 5.32
N SER A 221 -2.17 -3.62 6.45
CA SER A 221 -3.43 -4.37 6.59
C SER A 221 -4.65 -3.44 6.66
N MET A 222 -4.52 -2.26 7.28
CA MET A 222 -5.63 -1.30 7.55
C MET A 222 -6.90 -1.99 8.07
N LYS A 223 -6.69 -3.08 8.83
CA LYS A 223 -7.74 -3.76 9.59
C LYS A 223 -7.93 -3.01 10.89
N MET A 224 -9.09 -3.17 11.54
CA MET A 224 -9.45 -2.49 12.78
C MET A 224 -8.32 -2.47 13.82
N GLY A 225 -7.67 -3.62 14.09
CA GLY A 225 -6.56 -3.70 15.03
C GLY A 225 -5.39 -2.76 14.69
N TRP A 226 -5.01 -2.68 13.41
CA TRP A 226 -3.97 -1.77 12.95
C TRP A 226 -4.33 -0.30 13.18
N CYS A 227 -5.59 0.08 12.90
CA CYS A 227 -6.07 1.44 13.16
C CYS A 227 -6.07 1.77 14.65
N ILE A 228 -6.58 0.85 15.49
CA ILE A 228 -6.65 1.04 16.95
C ILE A 228 -5.25 1.15 17.55
N ASP A 229 -4.31 0.30 17.13
CA ASP A 229 -2.95 0.33 17.66
C ASP A 229 -2.25 1.65 17.30
N CYS A 230 -2.41 2.14 16.07
CA CYS A 230 -1.95 3.47 15.69
C CYS A 230 -2.62 4.57 16.53
N HIS A 231 -3.95 4.51 16.69
CA HIS A 231 -4.68 5.51 17.47
C HIS A 231 -4.25 5.53 18.95
N ARG A 232 -3.98 4.37 19.56
CA ARG A 232 -3.43 4.26 20.92
C ARG A 232 -2.04 4.91 21.02
N GLN A 233 -1.16 4.64 20.05
CA GLN A 233 0.18 5.23 20.02
C GLN A 233 0.14 6.75 19.87
N GLN A 234 -0.82 7.27 19.11
CA GLN A 234 -1.03 8.71 18.94
C GLN A 234 -1.87 9.36 20.05
N GLY A 235 -2.34 8.59 21.04
CA GLY A 235 -3.17 9.11 22.13
C GLY A 235 -4.51 9.71 21.68
N THR A 236 -5.09 9.20 20.58
CA THR A 236 -6.36 9.69 20.03
C THR A 236 -7.52 8.72 20.33
N SER A 237 -8.74 9.14 19.99
CA SER A 237 -9.97 8.37 20.25
C SER A 237 -9.93 7.01 19.56
N ILE A 238 -10.29 5.98 20.31
CA ILE A 238 -10.57 4.62 19.84
C ILE A 238 -12.05 4.27 20.00
N ASP A 239 -12.90 5.27 20.27
CA ASP A 239 -14.34 5.07 20.45
C ASP A 239 -14.98 4.57 19.15
N CYS A 240 -15.90 3.61 19.26
CA CYS A 240 -16.55 2.96 18.13
C CYS A 240 -17.23 3.97 17.19
N ALA A 241 -17.89 4.99 17.74
CA ALA A 241 -18.60 6.00 16.97
C ALA A 241 -17.66 6.97 16.24
N THR A 242 -16.36 6.97 16.57
CA THR A 242 -15.35 7.72 15.81
C THR A 242 -15.20 7.17 14.39
N CYS A 243 -15.46 5.86 14.20
CA CYS A 243 -15.21 5.16 12.93
C CYS A 243 -16.49 4.65 12.25
N HIS A 244 -17.58 4.45 12.99
CA HIS A 244 -18.77 3.68 12.54
C HIS A 244 -20.09 4.47 12.57
N TYR A 245 -20.04 5.79 12.40
CA TYR A 245 -21.22 6.66 12.44
C TYR A 245 -21.98 6.75 11.10
#